data_AF-A0AAW5ELJ6-F1
#
_entry.id   AF-A0AAW5ELJ6-F1
#
_cell.length_a   1.000
_cell.length_b   1.000
_cell.length_c   1.000
_cell.angle_alpha   90.00
_cell.angle_beta   90.00
_cell.angle_gamma   90.00
#
_symmetry.space_group_name_H-M   'P 1'
#
loop_
_entity.id
_entity.type
_entity.pdbx_description
1 polymer ?
#
loop_
_entity_poly.entity_id
_entity_poly.type
_entity_poly.pdbx_seq_one_letter_code
_entity_poly.pdbx_strand_id
1 'polypeptide(L)' 'MLYQFSFGSLFFGILVLIAGGIVVVFHQKLADNLGSGVSSYDRFKFWGLVTCGAGFAIMLSLHTIPLNWLLNSLFGGGL' A
#
# COMPACT_ATOMS: atom_id res chain seq x y z
N MET A 1 4.87 22.57 -9.13
CA MET A 1 4.09 21.46 -8.55
C MET A 1 2.86 21.23 -9.42
N LEU A 2 2.83 20.16 -10.18
CA LEU A 2 1.61 19.68 -10.83
C LEU A 2 1.43 18.25 -10.36
N TYR A 3 0.43 18.03 -9.50
CA TYR A 3 -0.10 16.70 -9.27
C TYR A 3 -0.52 16.14 -10.64
N GLN A 4 0.27 15.22 -11.17
CA GLN A 4 -0.11 14.49 -12.37
C GLN A 4 -0.70 13.16 -11.94
N PHE A 5 -2.01 13.08 -12.05
CA PHE A 5 -2.72 11.83 -11.95
C PHE A 5 -2.22 10.89 -13.05
N SER A 6 -1.66 9.76 -12.65
CA SER A 6 -1.14 8.76 -13.58
C SER A 6 -2.03 7.52 -13.56
N PHE A 7 -2.54 7.15 -14.75
CA PHE A 7 -3.28 5.90 -14.94
C PHE A 7 -2.48 4.66 -14.52
N GLY A 8 -1.15 4.70 -14.63
CA GLY A 8 -0.28 3.62 -14.16
C GLY A 8 -0.33 3.46 -12.63
N SER A 9 -0.27 4.57 -11.89
CA SER A 9 -0.38 4.53 -10.43
C SER A 9 -1.79 4.16 -9.94
N LEU A 10 -2.82 4.53 -10.68
CA LEU A 10 -4.18 4.08 -10.41
C LEU A 10 -4.30 2.56 -10.57
N PHE A 11 -3.81 2.00 -11.67
CA PHE A 11 -3.85 0.56 -11.91
C PHE A 11 -3.06 -0.22 -10.86
N PHE A 12 -1.87 0.27 -10.53
CA PHE A 12 -1.04 -0.36 -9.49
C PHE A 12 -1.68 -0.25 -8.09
N GLY A 13 -2.26 0.90 -7.76
CA GLY A 13 -3.01 1.09 -6.52
C GLY A 13 -4.20 0.13 -6.40
N ILE A 14 -4.94 -0.12 -7.49
CA ILE A 14 -6.03 -1.10 -7.53
C ILE A 14 -5.50 -2.52 -7.27
N LEU A 15 -4.38 -2.92 -7.87
CA LEU A 15 -3.79 -4.24 -7.62
C LEU A 15 -3.40 -4.42 -6.14
N VAL A 16 -2.79 -3.40 -5.55
CA VAL A 16 -2.42 -3.42 -4.12
C VAL A 16 -3.65 -3.46 -3.23
N LEU A 17 -4.71 -2.73 -3.58
CA LEU A 17 -5.97 -2.72 -2.85
C LEU A 17 -6.69 -4.07 -2.92
N ILE A 18 -6.68 -4.71 -4.09
CA ILE A 18 -7.21 -6.08 -4.26
C ILE A 18 -6.39 -7.07 -3.43
N ALA A 19 -5.06 -6.98 -3.46
CA ALA A 19 -4.20 -7.85 -2.65
C ALA A 19 -4.45 -7.67 -1.14
N GLY A 20 -4.54 -6.42 -0.67
CA GLY A 20 -4.91 -6.12 0.73
C GLY A 20 -6.31 -6.62 1.08
N GLY A 21 -7.27 -6.45 0.18
CA GLY A 21 -8.65 -6.91 0.35
C GLY A 21 -8.75 -8.43 0.49
N ILE A 22 -7.99 -9.18 -0.32
CA ILE A 22 -7.87 -10.64 -0.20
C ILE A 22 -7.31 -11.01 1.17
N VAL A 23 -6.28 -10.31 1.67
CA VAL A 23 -5.72 -10.57 2.99
C VAL A 23 -6.72 -10.28 4.11
N VAL A 24 -7.52 -9.23 3.99
CA VAL A 24 -8.58 -8.92 4.97
C VAL A 24 -9.70 -9.95 4.94
N VAL A 25 -10.17 -10.36 3.75
CA VAL A 25 -11.27 -11.33 3.62
C VAL A 25 -10.84 -12.72 4.08
N PHE A 26 -9.65 -13.16 3.65
CA PHE A 26 -9.11 -14.48 3.96
C PHE A 26 -8.18 -14.51 5.19
N HIS A 27 -8.26 -13.50 6.07
CA HIS A 27 -7.40 -13.37 7.25
C HIS A 27 -7.34 -14.64 8.11
N GLN A 28 -8.46 -15.36 8.26
CA GLN A 28 -8.52 -16.63 9.00
C GLN A 28 -7.69 -17.73 8.32
N LYS A 29 -7.93 -17.97 7.02
CA LYS A 29 -7.20 -18.99 6.26
C LYS A 29 -5.71 -18.69 6.15
N LEU A 30 -5.35 -17.41 6.02
CA LEU A 30 -3.95 -17.00 5.98
C LEU A 30 -3.28 -17.19 7.34
N ALA A 31 -3.94 -16.82 8.43
CA ALA A 31 -3.37 -17.01 9.75
C ALA A 31 -3.28 -18.49 10.17
N ASP A 32 -4.19 -19.34 9.69
CA ASP A 32 -4.14 -20.79 9.92
C ASP A 32 -3.03 -21.50 9.12
N ASN A 33 -2.66 -21.00 7.94
CA ASN A 33 -1.63 -21.63 7.10
C ASN A 33 -0.25 -20.96 7.18
N LEU A 34 -0.17 -19.66 7.47
CA LEU A 34 1.06 -18.86 7.48
C LEU A 34 1.38 -18.24 8.85
N GLY A 35 0.49 -18.35 9.83
CA GLY A 35 0.65 -17.78 11.17
C GLY A 35 0.55 -18.84 12.26
N SER A 36 0.46 -18.39 13.51
CA SER A 36 0.22 -19.28 14.67
C SER A 36 -1.27 -19.55 14.92
N GLY A 37 -2.10 -19.54 13.86
CA GLY A 37 -3.56 -19.68 13.97
C GLY A 37 -4.24 -18.49 14.66
N VAL A 38 -5.16 -18.80 15.57
CA VAL A 38 -6.12 -17.85 16.19
C VAL A 38 -5.47 -16.61 16.80
N SER A 39 -4.29 -16.72 17.41
CA SER A 39 -3.62 -15.57 18.06
C SER A 39 -3.11 -14.52 17.08
N SER A 40 -3.06 -14.85 15.78
CA SER A 40 -2.58 -13.95 14.73
C SER A 40 -3.69 -13.33 13.89
N TYR A 41 -4.96 -13.70 14.11
CA TYR A 41 -6.10 -13.25 13.29
C TYR A 41 -6.24 -11.73 13.24
N ASP A 42 -6.15 -11.07 14.40
CA ASP A 42 -6.23 -9.61 14.49
C ASP A 42 -5.05 -8.92 13.82
N ARG A 43 -3.85 -9.53 13.86
CA ARG A 43 -2.66 -8.99 13.20
C ARG A 43 -2.78 -9.07 11.68
N PHE A 44 -3.21 -10.21 11.14
CA PHE A 44 -3.41 -10.36 9.69
C PHE A 44 -4.52 -9.44 9.18
N LYS A 45 -5.61 -9.29 9.94
CA LYS A 45 -6.69 -8.35 9.61
C LYS A 45 -6.22 -6.90 9.64
N PHE A 46 -5.44 -6.50 10.65
CA PHE A 46 -4.87 -5.17 10.74
C PHE A 46 -3.91 -4.86 9.59
N TRP A 47 -2.95 -5.75 9.31
CA TRP A 47 -2.00 -5.58 8.21
C TRP A 47 -2.68 -5.58 6.83
N GLY A 48 -3.70 -6.40 6.62
CA GLY A 48 -4.51 -6.34 5.41
C GLY A 48 -5.19 -4.97 5.24
N LEU A 49 -5.75 -4.42 6.32
CA LEU A 49 -6.43 -3.13 6.29
C LEU A 49 -5.46 -1.96 6.05
N VAL A 50 -4.27 -2.02 6.66
CA VAL A 50 -3.17 -1.08 6.38
C VAL A 50 -2.74 -1.16 4.91
N THR A 51 -2.65 -2.36 4.35
CA THR A 51 -2.28 -2.58 2.94
C THR A 51 -3.35 -2.00 2.00
N CYS A 52 -4.65 -2.13 2.32
CA CYS A 52 -5.72 -1.46 1.59
C CYS A 52 -5.58 0.07 1.62
N GLY A 53 -5.26 0.65 2.79
CA GLY A 53 -5.03 2.09 2.93
C GLY A 53 -3.83 2.56 2.11
N ALA A 54 -2.73 1.80 2.10
CA ALA A 54 -1.57 2.08 1.27
C ALA A 54 -1.89 1.98 -0.23
N GLY A 55 -2.63 0.96 -0.68
CA GLY A 55 -3.08 0.83 -2.06
C GLY A 55 -3.96 2.01 -2.51
N PHE A 56 -4.83 2.49 -1.63
CA PHE A 56 -5.66 3.68 -1.88
C PHE A 56 -4.81 4.96 -2.02
N ALA A 57 -3.79 5.14 -1.16
CA ALA A 57 -2.87 6.27 -1.27
C ALA A 57 -2.04 6.22 -2.56
N ILE A 58 -1.63 5.03 -3.02
CA ILE A 58 -0.95 4.84 -4.30
C ILE A 58 -1.90 5.16 -5.47
N MET A 59 -3.16 4.73 -5.39
CA MET A 59 -4.19 4.99 -6.39
C MET A 59 -4.46 6.49 -6.58
N LEU A 60 -4.42 7.26 -5.49
CA LEU A 60 -4.52 8.72 -5.51
C LEU A 60 -3.22 9.41 -5.93
N SER A 61 -2.25 8.67 -6.49
CA SER A 61 -0.92 9.17 -6.86
C SER A 61 -0.18 9.93 -5.73
N LEU A 62 -0.59 9.75 -4.47
CA LEU A 62 -0.12 10.53 -3.33
C LEU A 62 1.35 10.22 -3.00
N HIS A 63 1.81 9.03 -3.37
CA HIS A 63 3.20 8.58 -3.27
C HIS A 63 4.18 9.48 -4.05
N THR A 64 3.72 10.23 -5.05
CA THR A 64 4.59 11.14 -5.83
C THR A 64 5.10 12.32 -4.99
N ILE A 65 4.37 12.75 -3.96
CA ILE A 65 4.74 13.87 -3.09
C ILE A 65 5.98 13.54 -2.25
N PRO A 66 6.01 12.46 -1.43
CA PRO A 66 7.20 12.10 -0.67
C PRO A 66 8.35 11.64 -1.57
N LEU A 67 8.08 10.98 -2.71
CA LEU A 67 9.15 10.58 -3.64
C LEU A 67 9.86 11.80 -4.23
N ASN A 68 9.10 12.82 -4.64
CA ASN A 68 9.68 14.04 -5.18
C ASN A 68 10.39 14.87 -4.09
N TRP A 69 9.88 14.87 -2.85
CA TRP A 69 10.59 15.46 -1.72
C TRP A 69 11.91 14.74 -1.42
N LEU A 70 11.91 13.40 -1.40
CA LEU A 70 13.10 12.58 -1.21
C LEU A 70 14.12 12.79 -2.34
N LEU A 71 13.67 12.77 -3.60
CA LEU A 71 14.54 12.99 -4.75
C LEU A 71 15.13 14.40 -4.76
N ASN A 72 14.37 15.44 -4.42
CA ASN A 72 14.92 16.79 -4.27
C ASN A 72 15.85 16.90 -3.06
N SER A 73 15.60 16.18 -1.97
CA SER A 73 16.49 16.16 -0.80
C SER A 73 17.82 15.46 -1.10
N LEU A 74 17.79 14.36 -1.86
CA LEU A 74 18.98 13.55 -2.19
C LEU A 74 19.75 14.08 -3.41
N PHE A 75 19.06 14.65 -4.39
CA PHE A 75 19.64 15.05 -5.68
C PHE A 75 19.44 16.54 -6.02
N GLY A 76 18.60 17.28 -5.30
CA GLY A 76 18.36 18.71 -5.51
C GLY A 76 19.41 19.65 -4.90
N GLY A 77 20.46 19.09 -4.28
CA GLY A 77 21.64 19.84 -3.81
C GLY A 77 22.71 20.07 -4.88
N GLY A 78 22.51 19.65 -6.13
CA GLY A 78 23.54 19.70 -7.16
C GLY A 78 23.02 19.91 -8.59
N LEU A 79 22.74 21.19 -8.90
CA LEU A 79 22.88 21.94 -10.17
C LEU A 79 21.83 23.06 -10.25
#